data_AF-A0A6G3ZAN5-F1
#
_entry.id   AF-A0A6G3ZAN5-F1
#
_cell.length_a   1.000
_cell.length_b   1.000
_cell.length_c   1.000
_cell.angle_alpha   90.00
_cell.angle_beta   90.00
_cell.angle_gamma   90.00
#
_symmetry.space_group_name_H-M   'P 1'
#
loop_
_entity.id
_entity.type
_entity.pdbx_description
1 polymer ?
#
loop_
_entity_poly.entity_id
_entity_poly.type
_entity_poly.pdbx_seq_one_letter_code
_entity_poly.pdbx_strand_id
1 'polypeptide(L)'
;MSTVLQARPRNFVSTPAIERVARRSLRYLQSGYSIHLRGSAGTGKTTLALHLADLLSRPIMLLFGDDEFKTSDLIGNQSGYTRKKVVDNFIHSVVKVEDELRHNWVDSRLTLACREGFTLVYDEFNRSRPEVNNILLSALEEKLLVLPPSGHRPEYLRVHPQFRAIFTSNPEEYVGVHGTQDALLDRLI
;
A
#
# COMPACT_ATOMS: atom_id res chain seq x y z
N MET A 1 12.05 4.11 6.21
CA MET A 1 11.38 4.76 7.35
C MET A 1 10.07 4.04 7.62
N SER A 2 9.73 3.83 8.89
CA SER A 2 8.69 2.91 9.38
C SER A 2 7.27 3.48 9.25
N THR A 3 6.56 3.16 8.17
CA THR A 3 5.12 3.47 7.98
C THR A 3 4.20 2.39 8.59
N VAL A 4 4.76 1.49 9.40
CA VAL A 4 4.00 0.42 10.06
C VAL A 4 3.51 0.96 11.40
N LEU A 5 2.19 1.11 11.51
CA LEU A 5 1.51 1.55 12.71
C LEU A 5 1.05 0.33 13.51
N GLN A 6 1.21 0.39 14.83
CA GLN A 6 0.35 -0.33 15.75
C GLN A 6 -0.67 0.68 16.27
N ALA A 7 -1.87 0.70 15.68
CA ALA A 7 -2.93 1.49 16.28
C ALA A 7 -3.25 0.90 17.67
N ARG A 8 -3.53 1.77 18.63
CA ARG A 8 -4.22 1.42 19.87
C ARG A 8 -5.22 2.55 20.09
N PRO A 9 -6.41 2.50 19.49
CA PRO A 9 -7.39 3.57 19.60
C PRO A 9 -7.97 3.53 21.02
N ARG A 10 -7.26 4.12 21.99
CA ARG A 10 -7.66 4.13 23.41
C ARG A 10 -9.00 4.83 23.65
N ASN A 11 -9.52 5.57 22.68
CA ASN A 11 -10.72 6.41 22.78
C ASN A 11 -11.71 6.24 21.61
N PHE A 12 -11.82 5.06 20.99
CA PHE A 12 -12.83 4.87 19.94
C PHE A 12 -14.24 4.90 20.54
N VAL A 13 -15.06 5.87 20.10
CA VAL A 13 -16.45 5.98 20.55
C VAL A 13 -17.32 5.10 19.66
N SER A 14 -17.79 3.99 20.21
CA SER A 14 -18.71 3.09 19.52
C SER A 14 -20.16 3.49 19.82
N THR A 15 -20.93 3.77 18.77
CA THR A 15 -22.39 3.90 18.84
C THR A 15 -23.04 2.63 18.27
N PRO A 16 -24.31 2.33 18.59
CA PRO A 16 -24.98 1.14 18.04
C PRO A 16 -25.00 1.09 16.51
N ALA A 17 -25.01 2.25 15.84
CA ALA A 17 -24.93 2.31 14.37
C ALA A 17 -23.53 1.92 13.88
N ILE A 18 -22.49 2.49 14.48
CA ILE A 18 -21.09 2.20 14.14
C ILE A 18 -20.74 0.75 14.45
N GLU A 19 -21.21 0.18 15.56
CA GLU A 19 -20.97 -1.21 15.92
C GLU A 19 -21.55 -2.19 14.89
N ARG A 20 -22.76 -1.92 14.37
CA ARG A 20 -23.35 -2.73 13.29
C ARG A 20 -22.51 -2.71 12.03
N VAL A 21 -22.02 -1.53 11.63
CA VAL A 21 -21.14 -1.39 10.46
C VAL A 21 -19.81 -2.09 10.72
N ALA A 22 -19.18 -1.84 11.86
CA ALA A 22 -17.89 -2.43 12.22
C ALA A 22 -17.97 -3.97 12.24
N ARG A 23 -19.01 -4.54 12.85
CA ARG A 23 -19.24 -6.00 12.88
C ARG A 23 -19.48 -6.59 11.49
N ARG A 24 -20.14 -5.87 10.59
CA ARG A 24 -20.31 -6.29 9.19
C ARG A 24 -18.97 -6.25 8.46
N SER A 25 -18.26 -5.13 8.56
CA SER A 25 -16.94 -4.93 7.94
C SER A 25 -15.92 -5.98 8.40
N LEU A 26 -15.86 -6.29 9.71
CA LEU A 26 -14.98 -7.31 10.24
C LEU A 26 -15.25 -8.69 9.65
N ARG A 27 -16.52 -9.06 9.41
CA ARG A 27 -16.84 -10.36 8.80
C ARG A 27 -16.29 -10.48 7.39
N TYR A 28 -16.41 -9.42 6.58
CA TYR A 28 -15.81 -9.42 5.24
C TYR A 28 -14.30 -9.47 5.28
N LEU A 29 -13.69 -8.66 6.15
CA LEU A 29 -12.25 -8.67 6.36
C LEU A 29 -11.77 -10.05 6.80
N GLN A 30 -12.39 -10.69 7.79
CA GLN A 30 -11.99 -12.03 8.25
C GLN A 30 -12.07 -13.06 7.12
N SER A 31 -13.09 -12.96 6.26
CA SER A 31 -13.27 -13.80 5.06
C SER A 31 -12.29 -13.51 3.91
N GLY A 32 -11.42 -12.50 4.04
CA GLY A 32 -10.39 -12.17 3.04
C GLY A 32 -10.81 -11.19 1.95
N TYR A 33 -11.98 -10.58 2.10
CA TYR A 33 -12.45 -9.51 1.22
C TYR A 33 -11.94 -8.15 1.70
N SER A 34 -11.65 -7.29 0.74
CA SER A 34 -11.38 -5.87 0.99
C SER A 34 -12.70 -5.11 1.13
N ILE A 35 -12.69 -4.08 1.97
CA ILE A 35 -13.88 -3.26 2.21
C ILE A 35 -13.62 -1.82 1.79
N HIS A 36 -14.70 -1.11 1.44
CA HIS A 36 -14.68 0.30 1.09
C HIS A 36 -15.64 1.10 1.98
N LEU A 37 -15.09 2.01 2.77
CA LEU A 37 -15.86 2.96 3.57
C LEU A 37 -16.08 4.24 2.76
N ARG A 38 -17.31 4.44 2.27
CA ARG A 38 -17.70 5.63 1.50
C ARG A 38 -18.60 6.56 2.32
N GLY A 39 -18.38 7.86 2.22
CA GLY A 39 -19.22 8.88 2.86
C GLY A 39 -18.55 10.26 2.86
N SER A 40 -19.30 11.32 3.18
CA SER A 40 -18.80 12.71 3.16
C SER A 40 -17.58 12.92 4.05
N ALA A 41 -16.81 13.98 3.82
CA ALA A 41 -15.70 14.37 4.67
C ALA A 41 -16.13 14.55 6.14
N GLY A 42 -15.23 14.26 7.09
CA GLY A 42 -15.51 14.43 8.52
C GLY A 42 -16.43 13.39 9.18
N THR A 43 -16.93 12.38 8.45
CA THR A 43 -17.83 11.33 9.00
C THR A 43 -17.11 10.22 9.80
N GLY A 44 -15.80 10.33 10.02
CA GLY A 44 -15.04 9.36 10.82
C GLY A 44 -14.61 8.07 10.09
N LYS A 45 -14.63 8.05 8.75
CA LYS A 45 -14.27 6.87 7.92
C LYS A 45 -12.86 6.36 8.23
N THR A 46 -11.87 7.25 8.23
CA THR A 46 -10.47 6.91 8.54
C THR A 46 -10.34 6.37 9.96
N THR A 47 -11.05 6.97 10.93
CA THR A 47 -11.08 6.50 12.31
C THR A 47 -11.67 5.09 12.42
N LEU A 48 -12.77 4.81 11.71
CA LEU A 48 -13.36 3.49 11.64
C LEU A 48 -12.43 2.48 10.93
N ALA A 49 -11.77 2.88 9.84
CA ALA A 49 -10.82 2.04 9.11
C ALA A 49 -9.64 1.61 10.00
N LEU A 50 -9.05 2.57 10.73
CA LEU A 50 -7.96 2.29 11.67
C LEU A 50 -8.43 1.43 12.84
N HIS A 51 -9.65 1.65 13.34
CA HIS A 51 -10.24 0.81 14.38
C HIS A 51 -10.45 -0.63 13.91
N LEU A 52 -10.98 -0.82 12.70
CA LEU A 52 -11.15 -2.15 12.10
C LEU A 52 -9.81 -2.86 11.88
N ALA A 53 -8.81 -2.14 11.42
CA ALA A 53 -7.46 -2.67 11.22
C ALA A 53 -6.81 -3.09 12.54
N ASP A 54 -7.01 -2.32 13.61
CA ASP A 54 -6.57 -2.66 14.96
C ASP A 54 -7.24 -3.95 15.49
N LEU A 55 -8.56 -4.08 15.27
CA LEU A 55 -9.31 -5.27 15.68
C LEU A 55 -8.85 -6.55 14.98
N LEU A 56 -8.20 -6.45 13.81
CA LEU A 56 -7.56 -7.61 13.16
C LEU A 56 -6.27 -8.06 13.87
N SER A 57 -5.76 -7.27 14.82
CA SER A 57 -4.54 -7.54 15.60
C SER A 57 -3.31 -7.78 14.71
N ARG A 58 -3.19 -6.99 13.65
CA ARG A 58 -2.07 -7.04 12.70
C ARG A 58 -1.41 -5.67 12.57
N PRO A 59 -0.13 -5.60 12.18
CA PRO A 59 0.49 -4.34 11.83
C PRO A 59 -0.30 -3.65 10.72
N ILE A 60 -0.45 -2.34 10.85
CA ILE A 60 -1.24 -1.51 9.96
C ILE A 60 -0.28 -0.74 9.07
N MET A 61 -0.59 -0.66 7.79
CA MET A 61 0.09 0.21 6.87
C MET A 61 -0.87 1.26 6.35
N LEU A 62 -0.56 2.53 6.60
CA LEU A 62 -1.41 3.64 6.20
C LEU A 62 -0.87 4.29 4.92
N LEU A 63 -1.77 4.45 3.94
CA LEU A 63 -1.58 5.21 2.71
C LEU A 63 -2.64 6.30 2.64
N PHE A 64 -2.27 7.45 2.11
CA PHE A 64 -3.17 8.54 1.79
C PHE A 64 -3.16 8.75 0.29
N GLY A 65 -4.32 8.88 -0.33
CA GLY A 65 -4.43 9.19 -1.75
C GLY A 65 -3.80 10.53 -2.07
N ASP A 66 -3.05 10.54 -3.15
CA ASP A 66 -2.27 11.66 -3.66
C ASP A 66 -2.17 11.53 -5.18
N ASP A 67 -2.42 12.62 -5.91
CA ASP A 67 -2.43 12.69 -7.37
C ASP A 67 -1.02 12.73 -7.98
N GLU A 68 -0.01 13.02 -7.16
CA GLU A 68 1.40 12.95 -7.53
C GLU A 68 1.98 11.54 -7.38
N PHE A 69 1.26 10.61 -6.75
CA PHE A 69 1.72 9.23 -6.62
C PHE A 69 1.97 8.57 -7.97
N LYS A 70 3.08 7.85 -8.03
CA LYS A 70 3.42 6.93 -9.11
C LYS A 70 3.24 5.51 -8.62
N THR A 71 3.07 4.58 -9.55
CA THR A 71 2.98 3.14 -9.25
C THR A 71 4.15 2.67 -8.40
N SER A 72 5.34 3.21 -8.64
CA SER A 72 6.54 2.86 -7.91
C SER A 72 6.60 3.39 -6.47
N ASP A 73 5.78 4.39 -6.12
CA ASP A 73 5.60 4.82 -4.73
C ASP A 73 4.75 3.83 -3.93
N LEU A 74 3.97 2.96 -4.60
CA LEU A 74 3.26 1.86 -3.95
C LEU A 74 4.11 0.59 -3.85
N ILE A 75 4.78 0.19 -4.93
CA ILE A 75 5.45 -1.12 -4.98
C ILE A 75 6.96 -1.07 -4.69
N GLY A 76 7.59 0.08 -4.85
CA GLY A 76 9.03 0.23 -4.72
C GLY A 76 9.66 0.75 -5.99
N ASN A 77 10.83 1.33 -5.81
CA ASN A 77 11.70 1.81 -6.85
C ASN A 77 13.08 1.16 -6.71
N GLN A 78 13.83 1.16 -7.81
CA GLN A 78 15.27 0.94 -7.76
C GLN A 78 15.92 2.21 -7.17
N SER A 79 15.91 2.30 -5.84
CA SER A 79 16.42 3.47 -5.12
C SER A 79 17.73 3.15 -4.43
N GLY A 80 18.83 3.41 -5.13
CA GLY A 80 20.16 3.44 -4.53
C GLY A 80 21.23 2.90 -5.47
N TYR A 81 22.32 3.67 -5.61
CA TYR A 81 23.57 3.19 -6.20
C TYR A 81 24.55 2.97 -5.06
N THR A 82 25.10 1.77 -4.92
CA THR A 82 26.32 1.59 -4.14
C THR A 82 27.50 1.77 -5.10
N ARG A 83 28.19 2.90 -5.03
CA ARG A 83 29.44 3.13 -5.77
C ARG A 83 30.61 2.63 -4.93
N LYS A 84 31.22 1.52 -5.33
CA LYS A 84 32.46 1.04 -4.71
C LYS A 84 33.63 1.46 -5.60
N LYS A 85 34.33 2.54 -5.25
CA LYS A 85 35.56 2.97 -5.92
C LYS A 85 36.75 2.27 -5.28
N VAL A 86 37.29 1.24 -5.93
CA VAL A 86 38.57 0.64 -5.51
C VAL A 86 39.68 1.37 -6.27
N VAL A 87 40.62 1.96 -5.53
CA VAL A 87 41.84 2.56 -6.09
C VAL A 87 43.00 1.65 -5.73
N ASP A 88 43.55 0.96 -6.73
CA ASP A 88 44.71 0.09 -6.54
C ASP A 88 45.96 0.80 -7.08
N ASN A 89 46.89 1.17 -6.20
CA ASN A 89 48.12 1.92 -6.54
C ASN A 89 49.32 0.97 -6.73
N PHE A 90 49.15 -0.10 -7.50
CA PHE A 90 50.18 -1.12 -7.68
C PHE A 90 51.39 -0.66 -8.52
N ILE A 91 51.23 0.41 -9.32
CA ILE A 91 52.30 1.09 -10.07
C ILE A 91 52.09 2.60 -9.91
N HIS A 92 53.13 3.36 -9.59
CA HIS A 92 53.10 4.80 -9.27
C HIS A 92 52.54 5.73 -10.38
N SER A 93 52.15 5.20 -11.53
CA SER A 93 51.70 5.95 -12.71
C SER A 93 50.33 5.54 -13.26
N VAL A 94 49.65 4.54 -12.68
CA VAL A 94 48.36 4.06 -13.22
C VAL A 94 47.34 3.88 -12.09
N VAL A 95 46.21 4.61 -12.20
CA VAL A 95 45.06 4.49 -11.28
C VAL A 95 44.06 3.53 -11.90
N LYS A 96 43.89 2.33 -11.33
CA LYS A 96 42.73 1.48 -11.67
C LYS A 96 41.53 1.95 -10.86
N VAL A 97 40.50 2.43 -11.54
CA VAL A 97 39.21 2.80 -10.95
C VAL A 97 38.18 1.75 -11.39
N GLU A 98 37.76 0.89 -10.48
CA GLU A 98 36.56 0.07 -10.69
C GLU A 98 35.36 0.82 -10.14
N ASP A 99 34.36 1.07 -11.00
CA ASP A 99 33.06 1.61 -10.62
C ASP A 99 32.01 0.47 -10.71
N GLU A 100 31.76 -0.22 -9.59
CA GLU A 100 30.57 -1.10 -9.49
C GLU A 100 29.35 -0.24 -9.18
N LEU A 101 28.31 -0.31 -10.02
CA LEU A 101 27.03 0.34 -9.81
C LEU A 101 25.98 -0.72 -9.47
N ARG A 102 25.70 -0.90 -8.17
CA ARG A 102 24.65 -1.81 -7.70
C ARG A 102 23.36 -1.06 -7.46
N HIS A 103 22.30 -1.45 -8.17
CA HIS A 103 20.94 -0.95 -7.96
C HIS A 103 20.32 -1.69 -6.77
N ASN A 104 20.04 -0.97 -5.68
CA ASN A 104 19.39 -1.55 -4.50
C ASN A 104 17.88 -1.29 -4.59
N TRP A 105 17.08 -2.36 -4.67
CA TRP A 105 15.62 -2.27 -4.63
C TRP A 105 15.14 -1.97 -3.20
N VAL A 106 14.28 -0.98 -3.05
CA VAL A 106 13.62 -0.67 -1.78
C VAL A 106 12.14 -0.97 -1.94
N ASP A 107 11.67 -2.01 -1.23
CA ASP A 107 10.25 -2.34 -1.20
C ASP A 107 9.47 -1.15 -0.65
N SER A 108 8.46 -0.70 -1.39
CA SER A 108 7.55 0.31 -0.87
C SER A 108 6.40 -0.33 -0.09
N ARG A 109 5.50 0.53 0.38
CA ARG A 109 4.42 0.23 1.30
C ARG A 109 3.60 -0.99 0.85
N LEU A 110 2.95 -0.95 -0.31
CA LEU A 110 2.09 -2.05 -0.76
C LEU A 110 2.84 -3.39 -0.83
N THR A 111 4.07 -3.39 -1.36
CA THR A 111 4.91 -4.61 -1.45
C THR A 111 5.19 -5.18 -0.07
N LEU A 112 5.56 -4.34 0.90
CA LEU A 112 5.81 -4.80 2.26
C LEU A 112 4.52 -5.34 2.92
N ALA A 113 3.39 -4.65 2.76
CA ALA A 113 2.13 -5.13 3.33
C ALA A 113 1.69 -6.47 2.71
N CYS A 114 1.83 -6.62 1.39
CA CYS A 114 1.53 -7.87 0.69
C CYS A 114 2.46 -9.00 1.13
N ARG A 115 3.76 -8.75 1.34
CA ARG A 115 4.72 -9.78 1.75
C ARG A 115 4.52 -10.24 3.19
N GLU A 116 4.39 -9.29 4.11
CA GLU A 116 4.29 -9.56 5.56
C GLU A 116 2.85 -9.82 6.02
N GLY A 117 1.88 -9.65 5.11
CA GLY A 117 0.46 -9.81 5.41
C GLY A 117 -0.06 -8.77 6.38
N PHE A 118 0.29 -7.51 6.20
CA PHE A 118 -0.24 -6.42 7.02
C PHE A 118 -1.67 -6.05 6.62
N THR A 119 -2.33 -5.24 7.45
CA THR A 119 -3.58 -4.59 7.06
C THR A 119 -3.25 -3.26 6.41
N LEU A 120 -3.53 -3.12 5.13
CA LEU A 120 -3.44 -1.86 4.42
C LEU A 120 -4.70 -1.03 4.69
N VAL A 121 -4.51 0.22 5.13
CA VAL A 121 -5.54 1.25 5.14
C VAL A 121 -5.16 2.27 4.09
N TYR A 122 -5.97 2.39 3.04
CA TYR A 122 -5.77 3.35 1.97
C TYR A 122 -6.87 4.41 2.02
N ASP A 123 -6.52 5.52 2.63
CA ASP A 123 -7.41 6.65 2.88
C ASP A 123 -7.53 7.54 1.64
N GLU A 124 -8.73 7.96 1.30
CA GLU A 124 -9.01 8.83 0.15
C GLU A 124 -8.39 8.33 -1.17
N PHE A 125 -8.46 7.02 -1.44
CA PHE A 125 -7.77 6.40 -2.59
C PHE A 125 -8.19 6.98 -3.95
N ASN A 126 -9.36 7.60 -4.03
CA ASN A 126 -9.88 8.29 -5.20
C ASN A 126 -9.10 9.57 -5.56
N ARG A 127 -8.24 10.07 -4.67
CA ARG A 127 -7.32 11.18 -4.95
C ARG A 127 -6.10 10.75 -5.75
N SER A 128 -5.80 9.45 -5.78
CA SER A 128 -4.72 8.91 -6.61
C SER A 128 -5.20 8.58 -8.02
N ARG A 129 -4.26 8.63 -8.96
CA ARG A 129 -4.53 8.34 -10.37
C ARG A 129 -5.00 6.89 -10.55
N PRO A 130 -5.94 6.61 -11.47
CA PRO A 130 -6.42 5.25 -11.74
C PRO A 130 -5.30 4.24 -12.05
N GLU A 131 -4.26 4.69 -12.77
CA GLU A 131 -3.08 3.88 -13.10
C GLU A 131 -2.34 3.34 -11.87
N VAL A 132 -2.33 4.12 -10.78
CA VAL A 132 -1.74 3.72 -9.50
C VAL A 132 -2.62 2.68 -8.82
N ASN A 133 -3.94 2.83 -8.90
CA ASN A 133 -4.90 1.91 -8.28
C ASN A 133 -4.97 0.56 -9.00
N ASN A 134 -4.68 0.51 -10.31
CA ASN A 134 -4.69 -0.73 -11.09
C ASN A 134 -3.79 -1.83 -10.54
N ILE A 135 -2.68 -1.47 -9.86
CA ILE A 135 -1.79 -2.46 -9.27
C ILE A 135 -2.40 -3.20 -8.07
N LEU A 136 -3.42 -2.61 -7.46
CA LEU A 136 -4.17 -3.25 -6.38
C LEU A 136 -5.08 -4.35 -6.91
N LEU A 137 -5.49 -4.30 -8.17
CA LEU A 137 -6.41 -5.28 -8.75
C LEU A 137 -5.80 -6.69 -8.70
N SER A 138 -4.58 -6.85 -9.20
CA SER A 138 -3.86 -8.14 -9.16
C SER A 138 -3.59 -8.60 -7.73
N ALA A 139 -3.19 -7.69 -6.85
CA ALA A 139 -2.93 -8.01 -5.44
C ALA A 139 -4.20 -8.48 -4.70
N LEU A 140 -5.36 -7.89 -5.00
CA LEU A 140 -6.63 -8.20 -4.34
C LEU A 140 -7.32 -9.43 -4.93
N GLU A 141 -7.36 -9.57 -6.25
CA GLU A 141 -8.04 -10.66 -6.96
C GLU A 141 -7.18 -11.92 -7.05
N GLU A 142 -6.00 -11.80 -7.65
CA GLU A 142 -5.14 -12.94 -7.99
C GLU A 142 -4.23 -13.34 -6.82
N LYS A 143 -4.19 -12.52 -5.77
CA LYS A 143 -3.22 -12.65 -4.66
C LYS A 143 -1.78 -12.67 -5.16
N LEU A 144 -1.52 -11.90 -6.21
CA LEU A 144 -0.21 -11.72 -6.84
C LEU A 144 0.03 -10.23 -7.06
N LEU A 145 1.15 -9.71 -6.59
CA LEU A 145 1.59 -8.35 -6.85
C LEU A 145 2.67 -8.39 -7.93
N VAL A 146 2.39 -7.78 -9.09
CA VAL A 146 3.37 -7.65 -10.18
C VAL A 146 4.38 -6.58 -9.81
N LEU A 147 5.66 -6.92 -9.88
CA LEU A 147 6.78 -6.03 -9.61
C LEU A 147 7.50 -5.70 -10.93
N PRO A 148 8.10 -4.51 -11.07
CA PRO A 148 8.90 -4.19 -12.24
C PRO A 148 10.09 -5.15 -12.33
N PRO A 149 10.54 -5.51 -13.54
CA PRO A 149 11.69 -6.38 -13.71
C PRO A 149 12.92 -5.77 -13.02
N SER A 150 13.50 -6.52 -12.10
CA SER A 150 14.76 -6.20 -11.42
C SER A 150 15.62 -7.45 -11.54
N GLY A 151 16.78 -7.35 -12.20
CA GLY A 151 17.48 -8.49 -12.81
C GLY A 151 17.78 -9.72 -11.94
N HIS A 152 17.65 -9.64 -10.62
CA HIS A 152 17.85 -10.77 -9.69
C HIS A 152 16.64 -11.09 -8.80
N ARG A 153 15.47 -10.49 -9.04
CA ARG A 153 14.26 -10.71 -8.25
C ARG A 153 13.12 -11.29 -9.10
N PRO A 154 12.22 -12.09 -8.52
CA PRO A 154 11.01 -12.53 -9.19
C PRO A 154 10.14 -11.31 -9.57
N GLU A 155 9.58 -11.34 -10.77
CA GLU A 155 8.71 -10.29 -11.33
C GLU A 155 7.32 -10.25 -10.66
N TYR A 156 7.06 -11.18 -9.74
CA TYR A 156 5.82 -11.27 -9.00
C TYR A 156 6.08 -11.65 -7.54
N LEU A 157 5.26 -11.09 -6.65
CA LEU A 157 5.20 -11.39 -5.24
C LEU A 157 3.85 -12.03 -4.92
N ARG A 158 3.87 -13.22 -4.32
CA ARG A 158 2.64 -13.82 -3.79
C ARG A 158 2.17 -13.07 -2.55
N VAL A 159 0.92 -12.61 -2.57
CA VAL A 159 0.31 -11.89 -1.46
C VAL A 159 0.04 -12.85 -0.31
N HIS A 160 0.45 -12.43 0.89
CA HIS A 160 0.30 -13.21 2.10
C HIS A 160 -1.19 -13.48 2.40
N PRO A 161 -1.59 -14.72 2.78
CA PRO A 161 -3.01 -15.08 2.94
C PRO A 161 -3.78 -14.24 3.96
N GLN A 162 -3.05 -13.64 4.91
CA GLN A 162 -3.61 -12.80 5.96
C GLN A 162 -3.55 -11.29 5.65
N PHE A 163 -3.05 -10.90 4.47
CA PHE A 163 -3.14 -9.51 4.00
C PHE A 163 -4.60 -9.07 3.92
N ARG A 164 -4.90 -7.84 4.37
CA ARG A 164 -6.24 -7.25 4.31
C ARG A 164 -6.12 -5.81 3.84
N ALA A 165 -7.15 -5.31 3.15
CA ALA A 165 -7.18 -3.92 2.70
C ALA A 165 -8.52 -3.26 3.08
N ILE A 166 -8.41 -2.02 3.55
CA ILE A 166 -9.54 -1.16 3.92
C ILE A 166 -9.34 0.15 3.15
N PHE A 167 -10.32 0.50 2.34
CA PHE A 167 -10.32 1.71 1.52
C PHE A 167 -11.28 2.73 2.09
N THR A 168 -10.98 4.02 1.91
CA THR A 168 -11.95 5.09 2.17
C THR A 168 -12.05 6.01 0.97
N SER A 169 -13.22 6.59 0.73
CA SER A 169 -13.34 7.70 -0.23
C SER A 169 -14.48 8.66 0.12
N ASN A 170 -14.35 9.89 -0.38
CA ASN A 170 -15.41 10.88 -0.36
C ASN A 170 -16.16 10.89 -1.71
N PRO A 171 -17.50 10.70 -1.76
CA PRO A 171 -18.28 10.80 -2.99
C PRO A 171 -18.19 12.16 -3.70
N GLU A 172 -18.01 13.26 -2.98
CA GLU A 172 -18.02 14.62 -3.56
C GLU A 172 -16.77 14.92 -4.38
N GLU A 173 -15.62 14.37 -3.99
CA GLU A 173 -14.36 14.52 -4.74
C GLU A 173 -14.38 13.77 -6.08
N TYR A 174 -15.34 12.87 -6.27
CA TYR A 174 -15.52 12.16 -7.53
C TYR A 174 -16.16 13.03 -8.61
N VAL A 175 -16.80 14.14 -8.23
CA VAL A 175 -17.53 15.00 -9.18
C VAL A 175 -16.53 15.86 -9.96
N GLY A 176 -16.12 15.36 -11.13
CA GLY A 176 -15.49 16.17 -12.18
C GLY A 176 -13.98 16.06 -12.34
N VAL A 177 -13.27 15.21 -11.59
CA VAL A 177 -11.80 15.09 -11.69
C VAL A 177 -11.35 13.85 -12.46
N HIS A 178 -11.99 12.69 -12.27
CA HIS A 178 -11.71 11.45 -13.01
C HIS A 178 -13.01 10.72 -13.36
N GLY A 179 -13.19 10.35 -14.63
CA GLY A 179 -14.38 9.63 -15.09
C GLY A 179 -14.53 8.28 -14.41
N THR A 180 -15.78 7.89 -14.13
CA THR A 180 -16.21 6.59 -13.58
C THR A 180 -15.64 5.39 -14.32
N GLN A 181 -14.42 4.99 -13.96
CA GLN A 181 -13.79 3.71 -14.33
C GLN A 181 -12.76 3.32 -13.26
N ASP A 182 -13.17 3.22 -11.99
CA ASP A 182 -12.31 2.54 -11.03
C ASP A 182 -12.80 1.09 -10.89
N ALA A 183 -12.26 0.21 -11.75
CA ALA A 183 -12.52 -1.24 -11.73
C ALA A 183 -12.27 -1.84 -10.34
N LEU A 184 -11.51 -1.13 -9.49
CA LEU A 184 -11.33 -1.44 -8.08
C LEU A 184 -12.66 -1.43 -7.32
N LEU A 185 -13.56 -0.48 -7.56
CA LEU A 185 -14.84 -0.35 -6.84
C LEU A 185 -15.72 -1.60 -6.99
N ASP A 186 -15.74 -2.22 -8.17
CA ASP A 186 -16.50 -3.45 -8.43
C ASP A 186 -15.96 -4.67 -7.65
N ARG A 187 -14.74 -4.57 -7.13
CA ARG A 187 -14.03 -5.62 -6.39
C ARG A 187 -14.03 -5.38 -4.88
N LEU A 188 -14.57 -4.25 -4.42
CA LEU A 188 -14.68 -3.89 -3.01
C LEU A 188 -16.10 -4.10 -2.49
N ILE A 189 -16.21 -4.33 -1.18
CA ILE A 189 -17.50 -4.48 -0.47
C ILE A 189 -17.85 -3.22 0.32
#